data_AF-A0A3B8M1Z7-F1
#
_entry.id   AF-A0A3B8M1Z7-F1
#
_cell.length_a   1.000
_cell.length_b   1.000
_cell.length_c   1.000
_cell.angle_alpha   90.00
_cell.angle_beta   90.00
_cell.angle_gamma   90.00
#
_symmetry.space_group_name_H-M   'P 1'
#
loop_
_entity.id
_entity.type
_entity.pdbx_description
1 polymer ?
#
loop_
_entity_poly.entity_id
_entity_poly.type
_entity_poly.pdbx_seq_one_letter_code
_entity_poly.pdbx_strand_id
1 'polypeptide(L)'
;MSLTRRQLLTTAAATATSAAISSAADTPQSTPSAPPFRFCLNTSTIRGQKLTLPQEIRLAGKVGYTGIEPWIREIDQYVRDGGSLKDLRKRITDAGLRVESAIGFAQWIVDDD
;
A
#
# COMPACT_ATOMS: atom_id res chain seq x y z
N MET A 1 21.15 -55.74 -23.22
CA MET A 1 20.14 -55.45 -22.18
C MET A 1 19.80 -53.98 -22.28
N SER A 2 18.56 -53.64 -22.65
CA SER A 2 18.15 -52.26 -22.91
C SER A 2 17.59 -51.64 -21.62
N LEU A 3 18.21 -50.57 -21.13
CA LEU A 3 17.72 -49.82 -19.97
C LEU A 3 16.42 -49.09 -20.34
N THR A 4 15.39 -49.27 -19.54
CA THR A 4 14.09 -48.64 -19.78
C THR A 4 14.05 -47.22 -19.22
N ARG A 5 13.26 -46.32 -19.82
CA ARG A 5 13.06 -44.93 -19.33
C ARG A 5 12.66 -44.87 -17.87
N ARG A 6 11.91 -45.88 -17.39
CA ARG A 6 11.46 -45.99 -16.00
C ARG A 6 12.64 -46.25 -15.05
N GLN A 7 13.61 -47.06 -15.47
CA GLN A 7 14.82 -47.32 -14.70
C GLN A 7 15.69 -46.06 -14.59
N LEU A 8 15.84 -45.28 -15.68
CA LEU A 8 16.55 -44.00 -15.68
C LEU A 8 15.94 -42.98 -14.71
N LEU A 9 14.61 -42.93 -14.61
CA LEU A 9 13.93 -42.00 -13.69
C LEU A 9 14.14 -42.37 -12.22
N THR A 10 14.15 -43.66 -11.91
CA THR A 10 14.40 -44.16 -10.54
C THR A 10 15.84 -43.96 -10.08
N THR A 11 16.85 -44.08 -10.96
CA THR A 11 18.24 -43.82 -10.58
C THR A 11 18.55 -42.33 -10.43
N ALA A 12 17.90 -41.45 -11.20
CA ALA A 12 18.08 -40.00 -11.08
C ALA A 12 17.54 -39.44 -9.75
N ALA A 13 16.51 -40.06 -9.17
CA ALA A 13 15.95 -39.63 -7.88
C ALA A 13 16.86 -39.99 -6.69
N ALA A 14 17.69 -41.04 -6.80
CA ALA A 14 18.53 -41.51 -5.70
C ALA A 14 19.84 -40.71 -5.52
N THR A 15 20.31 -40.00 -6.54
CA THR A 15 21.54 -39.19 -6.47
C THR A 15 21.28 -37.72 -6.11
N ALA A 16 20.03 -37.25 -6.15
CA ALA A 16 19.69 -35.85 -5.87
C ALA A 16 19.59 -35.50 -4.37
N THR A 17 19.46 -36.50 -3.48
CA THR A 17 19.28 -36.27 -2.04
C THR A 17 20.55 -35.93 -1.27
N SER A 18 21.74 -36.09 -1.86
CA SER A 18 23.02 -35.84 -1.15
C SER A 18 23.62 -34.45 -1.38
N ALA A 19 23.07 -33.62 -2.27
CA ALA A 19 23.66 -32.33 -2.65
C ALA A 19 22.89 -31.09 -2.15
N ALA A 20 21.79 -31.26 -1.41
CA ALA A 20 20.85 -30.18 -1.12
C ALA A 20 20.89 -29.62 0.32
N ILE A 21 21.94 -29.92 1.10
CA ILE A 21 22.16 -29.25 2.40
C ILE A 21 23.19 -28.13 2.21
N SER A 22 22.89 -27.18 1.33
CA SER A 22 23.52 -25.87 1.42
C SER A 22 22.79 -25.10 2.52
N SER A 23 23.39 -25.00 3.70
CA SER A 23 22.98 -24.02 4.70
C SER A 23 23.03 -22.65 4.05
N ALA A 24 21.85 -22.10 3.71
CA ALA A 24 21.72 -20.70 3.37
C ALA A 24 22.10 -19.93 4.64
N ALA A 25 23.31 -19.39 4.66
CA ALA A 25 23.72 -18.43 5.66
C ALA A 25 22.74 -17.25 5.57
N ASP A 26 22.00 -17.00 6.64
CA ASP A 26 21.19 -15.79 6.81
C ASP A 26 22.13 -14.59 6.68
N THR A 27 22.16 -14.01 5.48
CA THR A 27 22.80 -12.72 5.27
C THR A 27 21.91 -11.71 5.98
N PRO A 28 22.42 -10.92 6.95
CA PRO A 28 21.60 -9.94 7.61
C PRO A 28 21.04 -8.99 6.55
N GLN A 29 19.73 -9.05 6.30
CA GLN A 29 19.08 -8.06 5.46
C GLN A 29 19.24 -6.72 6.15
N SER A 30 20.06 -5.85 5.57
CA SER A 30 20.15 -4.46 5.97
C SER A 30 18.75 -3.86 5.86
N THR A 31 18.22 -3.41 6.99
CA THR A 31 16.95 -2.69 7.01
C THR A 31 17.10 -1.49 6.08
N PRO A 32 16.27 -1.36 5.03
CA PRO A 32 16.38 -0.22 4.13
C PRO A 32 16.27 1.08 4.95
N SER A 33 17.22 1.99 4.76
CA SER A 33 17.12 3.33 5.35
C SER A 33 15.81 3.96 4.90
N ALA A 34 15.13 4.66 5.82
CA ALA A 34 13.94 5.42 5.45
C ALA A 34 14.27 6.38 4.29
N PRO A 35 13.38 6.51 3.30
CA PRO A 35 13.59 7.43 2.19
C PRO A 35 13.66 8.88 2.72
N PRO A 36 14.40 9.78 2.04
CA PRO A 36 14.58 11.16 2.49
C PRO A 36 13.30 12.01 2.39
N PHE A 37 12.24 11.47 1.79
CA PHE A 37 10.94 12.12 1.61
C PHE A 37 9.79 11.11 1.76
N ARG A 38 8.58 11.63 2.00
CA ARG A 38 7.34 10.85 2.09
C ARG A 38 6.59 10.90 0.77
N PHE A 39 6.00 9.77 0.38
CA PHE A 39 5.00 9.76 -0.68
C PHE A 39 3.65 10.16 -0.10
N CYS A 40 3.02 11.16 -0.72
CA CYS A 40 1.72 11.70 -0.33
C CYS A 40 0.69 11.43 -1.43
N LEU A 41 -0.43 10.79 -1.09
CA LEU A 41 -1.52 10.57 -2.03
C LEU A 41 -2.49 11.75 -2.01
N ASN A 42 -2.60 12.45 -3.13
CA ASN A 42 -3.70 13.36 -3.41
C ASN A 42 -4.95 12.56 -3.81
N THR A 43 -6.05 12.71 -3.07
CA THR A 43 -7.26 11.89 -3.30
C THR A 43 -7.91 12.14 -4.67
N SER A 44 -7.67 13.30 -5.31
CA SER A 44 -8.18 13.56 -6.67
C SER A 44 -7.69 12.55 -7.70
N THR A 45 -6.49 11.97 -7.52
CA THR A 45 -5.91 10.96 -8.40
C THR A 45 -6.75 9.69 -8.47
N ILE A 46 -7.57 9.42 -7.44
CA ILE A 46 -8.43 8.22 -7.36
C ILE A 46 -9.93 8.55 -7.29
N ARG A 47 -10.32 9.82 -7.45
CA ARG A 47 -11.73 10.26 -7.36
C ARG A 47 -12.69 9.52 -8.30
N GLY A 48 -12.21 9.09 -9.46
CA GLY A 48 -13.01 8.31 -10.42
C GLY A 48 -13.53 6.97 -9.86
N GLN A 49 -12.90 6.46 -8.80
CA GLN A 49 -13.28 5.23 -8.12
C GLN A 49 -14.46 5.42 -7.15
N LYS A 50 -14.89 6.67 -6.89
CA LYS A 50 -16.03 7.03 -6.03
C LYS A 50 -15.95 6.39 -4.63
N LEU A 51 -14.74 6.36 -4.07
CA LEU A 51 -14.52 5.88 -2.72
C LEU A 51 -14.93 6.96 -1.71
N THR A 52 -15.38 6.53 -0.54
CA THR A 52 -15.53 7.40 0.63
C THR A 52 -14.17 7.73 1.21
N LEU A 53 -14.03 8.88 1.88
CA LEU A 53 -12.76 9.29 2.50
C LEU A 53 -12.14 8.20 3.42
N PRO A 54 -12.91 7.49 4.27
CA PRO A 54 -12.36 6.36 5.02
C PRO A 54 -11.84 5.20 4.16
N GLN A 55 -12.39 4.95 2.97
CA GLN A 55 -11.89 3.94 2.03
C GLN A 55 -10.59 4.42 1.37
N GLU A 56 -10.49 5.69 1.00
CA GLU A 56 -9.26 6.28 0.45
C GLU A 56 -8.10 6.23 1.44
N ILE A 57 -8.36 6.59 2.71
CA ILE A 57 -7.39 6.48 3.81
C ILE A 57 -6.87 5.04 3.94
N ARG A 58 -7.78 4.05 3.96
CA ARG A 58 -7.38 2.64 4.04
C ARG A 58 -6.57 2.20 2.83
N LEU A 59 -6.97 2.63 1.63
CA LEU A 59 -6.27 2.29 0.39
C LEU A 59 -4.86 2.87 0.38
N ALA A 60 -4.70 4.16 0.70
CA ALA A 60 -3.41 4.85 0.72
C ALA A 60 -2.41 4.15 1.65
N GLY A 61 -2.82 3.85 2.90
CA GLY A 61 -1.99 3.10 3.84
C GLY A 61 -1.67 1.68 3.35
N LYS A 62 -2.67 0.97 2.80
CA LYS A 62 -2.49 -0.39 2.28
C LYS A 62 -1.48 -0.47 1.14
N VAL A 63 -1.41 0.55 0.28
CA VAL A 63 -0.51 0.56 -0.89
C VAL A 63 0.82 1.27 -0.64
N GLY A 64 1.13 1.60 0.62
CA GLY A 64 2.45 2.04 1.04
C GLY A 64 2.68 3.55 1.01
N TYR A 65 1.64 4.37 0.83
CA TYR A 65 1.76 5.80 1.10
C TYR A 65 1.89 6.05 2.60
N THR A 66 2.62 7.11 2.94
CA THR A 66 2.79 7.58 4.33
C THR A 66 2.25 9.00 4.54
N GLY A 67 1.82 9.65 3.46
CA GLY A 67 1.15 10.95 3.46
C GLY A 67 -0.18 10.88 2.71
N ILE A 68 -1.13 11.73 3.10
CA ILE A 68 -2.39 11.93 2.39
C ILE A 68 -2.73 13.42 2.30
N GLU A 69 -3.28 13.81 1.15
CA GLU A 69 -3.83 15.14 0.85
C GLU A 69 -5.30 14.95 0.42
N PRO A 70 -6.25 14.95 1.36
CA PRO A 70 -7.68 14.86 1.05
C PRO A 70 -8.24 16.19 0.54
N TRP A 71 -9.41 16.15 -0.10
CA TRP A 71 -10.16 17.37 -0.40
C TRP A 71 -10.96 17.82 0.82
N ILE A 72 -11.03 19.13 1.04
CA ILE A 72 -11.86 19.73 2.10
C ILE A 72 -13.31 19.26 1.96
N ARG A 73 -13.84 19.20 0.72
CA ARG A 73 -15.19 18.71 0.44
C ARG A 73 -15.42 17.26 0.89
N GLU A 74 -14.40 16.38 0.81
CA GLU A 74 -14.49 15.00 1.26
C GLU A 74 -14.55 14.92 2.79
N ILE A 75 -13.78 15.78 3.47
CA ILE A 75 -13.82 15.93 4.93
C ILE A 75 -15.19 16.44 5.37
N ASP A 76 -15.70 17.49 4.73
CA ASP A 76 -17.02 18.05 5.01
C ASP A 76 -18.13 17.01 4.78
N GLN A 77 -18.04 16.25 3.69
CA GLN A 77 -18.98 15.18 3.39
C GLN A 77 -18.95 14.10 4.49
N TYR A 78 -17.76 13.66 4.91
CA TYR A 78 -17.61 12.70 5.98
C TYR A 78 -18.28 13.18 7.29
N VAL A 79 -18.15 14.46 7.64
CA VAL A 79 -18.81 15.05 8.82
C VAL A 79 -20.33 15.11 8.63
N ARG A 80 -20.80 15.54 7.45
CA ARG A 80 -22.25 15.57 7.12
C ARG A 80 -22.89 14.19 7.19
N ASP A 81 -22.16 13.15 6.84
CA ASP A 81 -22.62 11.76 6.92
C ASP A 81 -22.57 11.18 8.34
N GLY A 82 -22.32 12.03 9.36
CA GLY A 82 -22.31 11.66 10.78
C GLY A 82 -20.94 11.22 11.31
N GLY A 83 -19.88 11.36 10.52
CA GLY A 83 -18.51 11.09 10.94
C GLY A 83 -17.95 12.16 11.88
N SER A 84 -17.02 11.76 12.77
CA SER A 84 -16.33 12.71 13.66
C SER A 84 -14.89 12.95 13.22
N LEU A 85 -14.42 14.21 13.27
CA LEU A 85 -13.03 14.53 12.94
C LEU A 85 -12.02 13.82 13.84
N LYS A 86 -12.42 13.49 15.08
CA LYS A 86 -11.61 12.70 16.02
C LYS A 86 -11.41 11.28 15.50
N ASP A 87 -12.47 10.63 15.02
CA ASP A 87 -12.39 9.29 14.44
C ASP A 87 -11.67 9.30 13.11
N LEU A 88 -11.86 10.35 12.30
CA LEU A 88 -11.13 10.54 11.05
C LEU A 88 -9.62 10.62 11.30
N ARG A 89 -9.19 11.45 12.26
CA ARG A 89 -7.79 11.52 12.69
C ARG A 89 -7.28 10.16 13.12
N LYS A 90 -8.03 9.43 13.95
CA LYS A 90 -7.65 8.08 14.38
C LYS A 90 -7.45 7.14 13.19
N ARG A 91 -8.37 7.12 12.23
CA ARG A 91 -8.27 6.29 11.01
C ARG A 91 -7.03 6.61 10.18
N ILE A 92 -6.68 7.89 10.05
CA ILE A 92 -5.49 8.34 9.34
C ILE A 92 -4.22 7.82 10.05
N THR A 93 -4.13 8.02 11.36
CA THR A 93 -2.98 7.56 12.16
C THR A 93 -2.86 6.04 12.19
N ASP A 94 -3.97 5.32 12.34
CA ASP A 94 -4.02 3.85 12.31
C ASP A 94 -3.57 3.30 10.95
N ALA A 95 -3.78 4.04 9.86
CA ALA A 95 -3.31 3.69 8.52
C ALA A 95 -1.83 4.05 8.27
N GLY A 96 -1.11 4.58 9.27
CA GLY A 96 0.28 5.01 9.12
C GLY A 96 0.47 6.27 8.29
N LEU A 97 -0.60 7.06 8.11
CA LEU A 97 -0.60 8.25 7.27
C LEU A 97 -0.45 9.53 8.10
N ARG A 98 0.15 10.54 7.47
CA ARG A 98 0.16 11.93 7.94
C ARG A 98 -0.63 12.79 6.95
N VAL A 99 -1.40 13.75 7.47
CA VAL A 99 -2.02 14.78 6.62
C VAL A 99 -0.98 15.84 6.31
N GLU A 100 -0.60 15.98 5.04
CA GLU A 100 0.43 16.94 4.62
C GLU A 100 -0.17 18.25 4.09
N SER A 101 -1.39 18.18 3.55
CA SER A 101 -2.10 19.26 2.91
C SER A 101 -3.60 18.90 2.82
N ALA A 102 -4.44 19.85 2.41
CA ALA A 102 -5.82 19.58 2.04
C ALA A 102 -6.23 20.49 0.88
N ILE A 103 -6.98 19.96 -0.07
CA ILE A 103 -7.35 20.69 -1.29
C ILE A 103 -8.68 21.39 -1.11
N GLY A 104 -8.67 22.70 -1.35
CA GLY A 104 -9.87 23.52 -1.42
C GLY A 104 -9.85 24.40 -2.65
N PHE A 105 -11.03 24.61 -3.24
CA PHE A 105 -11.27 25.63 -4.26
C PHE A 105 -12.14 26.71 -3.64
N ALA A 106 -11.55 27.87 -3.38
CA ALA A 106 -12.28 29.01 -2.83
C ALA A 106 -13.26 29.57 -3.87
N GLN A 107 -14.37 30.15 -3.42
CA GLN A 107 -15.41 30.64 -4.33
C GLN A 107 -14.90 31.71 -5.30
N TRP A 108 -13.96 32.57 -4.87
CA TRP A 108 -13.43 33.66 -5.70
C TRP A 108 -12.64 33.21 -6.94
N ILE A 109 -12.23 31.94 -7.02
CA ILE A 109 -11.44 31.40 -8.14
C ILE A 109 -12.30 30.60 -9.13
N VAL A 110 -13.60 30.45 -8.86
CA VAL A 110 -14.54 29.76 -9.75
C VAL A 110 -15.11 30.81 -10.70
N ASP A 111 -15.13 30.52 -12.00
CA ASP A 111 -15.78 31.42 -12.96
C ASP A 111 -17.27 31.56 -12.61
N ASP A 112 -17.73 32.82 -12.54
CA ASP A 112 -19.13 33.20 -12.38
C ASP A 112 -19.84 33.03 -13.73
N ASP A 113 -20.21 31.81 -14.10
CA ASP A 113 -21.21 31.63 -15.18
C ASP A 113 -22.57 32.22 -14.78
#